data_AF-A0A0F9B0K1-F1
#
_entry.id   AF-A0A0F9B0K1-F1
#
_cell.length_a   1.000
_cell.length_b   1.000
_cell.length_c   1.000
_cell.angle_alpha   90.00
_cell.angle_beta   90.00
_cell.angle_gamma   90.00
#
_symmetry.space_group_name_H-M   'P 1'
#
loop_
_entity.id
_entity.type
_entity.pdbx_description
1 polymer ?
#
loop_
_entity_poly.entity_id
_entity_poly.type
_entity_poly.pdbx_seq_one_letter_code
_entity_poly.pdbx_strand_id
1 'polypeptide(L)' 'MRTQRERVLACIVANAPCSRRQIKELTGIEINAVCGRVNTLLKSDLVRVLHESRDPLTGKVVEYLVPVVNQGELG' A
#
# COMPACT_ATOMS: atom_id res chain seq x y z
N MET A 1 -14.69 -10.66 10.64
CA MET A 1 -13.34 -11.05 10.16
C MET A 1 -12.97 -10.11 9.02
N ARG A 2 -11.83 -9.40 9.06
CA ARG A 2 -11.45 -8.47 7.96
C ARG A 2 -10.91 -9.25 6.77
N THR A 3 -11.29 -8.87 5.56
CA THR A 3 -10.74 -9.41 4.31
C THR A 3 -9.25 -9.05 4.15
N GLN A 4 -8.53 -9.78 3.31
CA GLN A 4 -7.13 -9.42 3.01
C GLN A 4 -7.00 -8.01 2.42
N ARG A 5 -7.96 -7.57 1.60
CA ARG A 5 -7.98 -6.21 1.04
C ARG A 5 -8.06 -5.15 2.15
N GLU A 6 -8.97 -5.33 3.11
CA GLU A 6 -9.12 -4.41 4.23
C GLU A 6 -7.89 -4.39 5.14
N ARG A 7 -7.26 -5.56 5.35
CA ARG A 7 -5.99 -5.65 6.10
C ARG A 7 -4.86 -4.90 5.41
N VAL A 8 -4.73 -5.04 4.09
CA VAL A 8 -3.74 -4.29 3.30
C VAL A 8 -4.01 -2.78 3.36
N LEU A 9 -5.26 -2.36 3.17
CA LEU A 9 -5.62 -0.94 3.26
C LEU A 9 -5.33 -0.35 4.65
N ALA A 10 -5.73 -1.04 5.72
CA ALA A 10 -5.46 -0.60 7.09
C ALA A 10 -3.95 -0.50 7.37
N CYS A 11 -3.15 -1.45 6.84
CA CYS A 11 -1.70 -1.39 6.95
C CYS A 11 -1.12 -0.16 6.24
N ILE A 12 -1.58 0.15 5.03
CA ILE A 12 -1.15 1.35 4.28
C ILE A 12 -1.53 2.61 5.05
N VAL A 13 -2.77 2.73 5.54
CA VAL A 13 -3.23 3.90 6.31
C VAL A 13 -2.36 4.14 7.55
N ALA A 14 -1.95 3.08 8.24
CA ALA A 14 -1.18 3.18 9.49
C ALA A 14 0.34 3.38 9.28
N ASN A 15 0.89 2.98 8.13
CA ASN A 15 2.35 2.91 7.91
C ASN A 15 2.83 3.63 6.64
N ALA A 16 1.96 4.40 5.98
CA ALA A 16 2.32 5.15 4.78
C ALA A 16 3.40 6.21 5.09
N PRO A 17 4.36 6.45 4.16
CA PRO A 17 4.53 5.77 2.88
C PRO A 17 5.19 4.38 3.00
N CYS A 18 4.62 3.37 2.35
CA CYS A 18 5.17 2.01 2.39
C CYS A 18 5.11 1.28 1.04
N SER A 19 6.07 0.39 0.81
CA SER A 19 6.15 -0.45 -0.39
C SER A 19 5.35 -1.75 -0.24
N ARG A 20 5.06 -2.43 -1.36
CA ARG A 20 4.39 -3.75 -1.35
C ARG A 20 5.14 -4.79 -0.51
N ARG A 21 6.48 -4.73 -0.46
CA ARG A 21 7.29 -5.64 0.37
C ARG A 21 7.07 -5.36 1.86
N GLN A 22 7.12 -4.09 2.27
CA GLN A 22 6.87 -3.71 3.65
C GLN A 22 5.47 -4.12 4.09
N ILE A 23 4.46 -3.99 3.21
CA ILE A 23 3.10 -4.48 3.50
C ILE A 23 3.09 -6.00 3.72
N LYS A 24 3.81 -6.78 2.90
CA LYS A 24 3.95 -8.23 3.10
C LYS A 24 4.56 -8.55 4.48
N GLU A 25 5.63 -7.86 4.84
CA GLU A 25 6.33 -8.02 6.13
C GLU A 25 5.42 -7.68 7.32
N LEU A 26 4.69 -6.57 7.25
CA LEU A 26 3.81 -6.08 8.32
C LEU A 26 2.53 -6.90 8.49
N THR A 27 1.99 -7.44 7.39
CA THR A 27 0.69 -8.15 7.40
C THR A 27 0.81 -9.66 7.43
N GLY A 28 1.97 -10.22 7.06
CA GLY A 28 2.17 -11.65 6.81
C GLY A 28 1.43 -12.18 5.59
N ILE A 29 0.87 -11.30 4.73
CA ILE A 29 0.18 -11.72 3.50
C ILE A 29 1.21 -11.95 2.41
N GLU A 30 1.09 -13.05 1.67
CA GLU A 30 1.99 -13.39 0.57
C GLU A 30 2.08 -12.29 -0.49
N ILE A 31 3.27 -12.09 -1.04
CA ILE A 31 3.58 -10.92 -1.88
C ILE A 31 2.69 -10.86 -3.13
N ASN A 32 2.36 -12.00 -3.74
CA ASN A 32 1.47 -12.07 -4.90
C ASN A 32 0.04 -11.62 -4.54
N ALA A 33 -0.43 -11.98 -3.35
CA ALA A 33 -1.73 -11.53 -2.85
C ALA A 33 -1.71 -10.03 -2.53
N VAL A 34 -0.64 -9.52 -1.91
CA VAL A 34 -0.44 -8.09 -1.67
C VAL A 34 -0.48 -7.31 -2.98
N CYS A 35 0.28 -7.72 -4.01
CA CYS A 35 0.26 -7.07 -5.33
C CYS A 35 -1.15 -7.03 -5.92
N GLY A 36 -1.88 -8.15 -5.88
CA GLY A 36 -3.27 -8.20 -6.34
C GLY A 36 -4.18 -7.24 -5.57
N ARG A 37 -4.09 -7.21 -4.23
CA ARG A 37 -4.91 -6.32 -3.40
C ARG A 37 -4.57 -4.84 -3.61
N VAL A 38 -3.28 -4.51 -3.68
CA VAL A 38 -2.81 -3.15 -3.95
C VAL A 38 -3.30 -2.68 -5.32
N ASN A 39 -3.22 -3.52 -6.36
CA ASN A 39 -3.74 -3.16 -7.69
C ASN A 39 -5.25 -2.89 -7.66
N THR A 40 -6.03 -3.65 -6.89
CA THR A 40 -7.45 -3.35 -6.68
C THR A 40 -7.66 -2.01 -5.95
N LEU A 41 -6.85 -1.70 -4.93
CA LEU A 41 -6.96 -0.45 -4.18
C LEU A 41 -6.57 0.77 -5.03
N LEU A 42 -5.53 0.65 -5.86
CA LEU A 42 -5.13 1.67 -6.84
C LEU A 42 -6.26 1.93 -7.84
N LYS A 43 -6.87 0.87 -8.41
CA LYS A 43 -8.01 0.99 -9.32
C LYS A 43 -9.28 1.56 -8.69
N SER A 44 -9.38 1.56 -7.36
CA SER A 44 -10.52 2.13 -6.62
C SER A 44 -10.19 3.52 -6.04
N ASP A 45 -9.05 4.11 -6.39
CA ASP A 45 -8.59 5.40 -5.88
C ASP A 45 -8.55 5.51 -4.35
N LEU A 46 -8.40 4.38 -3.64
CA LEU A 46 -8.27 4.36 -2.17
C LEU A 46 -6.83 4.58 -1.72
N VAL A 47 -5.88 4.27 -2.59
CA VAL A 47 -4.44 4.48 -2.39
C VAL A 47 -3.85 5.00 -3.69
N ARG A 48 -2.72 5.69 -3.61
CA ARG A 48 -1.96 6.16 -4.77
C ARG A 48 -0.47 5.93 -4.56
N VAL A 49 0.28 5.89 -5.67
CA VAL A 49 1.74 5.92 -5.63
C VAL A 49 2.17 7.34 -5.31
N LEU A 50 2.95 7.51 -4.24
CA LEU A 50 3.53 8.79 -3.84
C LEU A 50 4.79 9.09 -4.66
N HIS A 51 5.69 8.12 -4.70
CA HIS A 51 6.95 8.18 -5.44
C HIS A 51 7.49 6.77 -5.67
N GLU A 52 8.48 6.69 -6.56
CA GLU A 52 9.30 5.50 -6.77
C GLU A 52 10.70 5.74 -6.23
N SER A 53 11.29 4.74 -5.58
CA SER A 53 12.65 4.82 -5.07
C SER A 53 13.36 3.48 -5.22
N ARG A 54 14.69 3.51 -5.25
CA ARG A 54 15.50 2.30 -5.34
C ARG A 54 15.54 1.63 -3.97
N ASP A 55 15.01 0.42 -3.88
CA ASP A 55 15.06 -0.38 -2.67
C ASP A 55 16.52 -0.78 -2.38
N PRO A 56 17.09 -0.44 -1.22
CA PRO A 56 18.50 -0.67 -0.92
C PRO A 56 18.85 -2.16 -0.80
N LEU A 57 17.88 -3.01 -0.49
CA LEU A 57 18.06 -4.45 -0.32
C LEU A 57 18.12 -5.20 -1.66
N THR A 58 17.22 -4.86 -2.60
CA THR A 58 17.09 -5.57 -3.87
C THR A 58 17.71 -4.83 -5.05
N GLY A 59 18.05 -3.55 -4.89
CA GLY A 59 18.54 -2.67 -5.95
C GLY A 59 17.50 -2.33 -7.02
N LYS A 60 16.24 -2.76 -6.85
CA LYS A 60 15.14 -2.53 -7.79
C LYS A 60 14.41 -1.23 -7.43
N VAL A 61 13.84 -0.58 -8.44
CA VAL A 61 12.90 0.52 -8.22
C VAL A 61 11.59 -0.06 -7.68
N VAL A 62 11.08 0.51 -6.59
CA VAL A 62 9.82 0.13 -5.95
C VAL A 62 8.94 1.35 -5.72
N GLU A 63 7.63 1.13 -5.84
CA GLU A 63 6.60 2.12 -5.58
C GLU A 63 6.31 2.23 -4.07
N TYR A 64 6.25 3.46 -3.57
CA TYR A 64 5.79 3.77 -2.22
C TYR A 64 4.35 4.30 -2.26
N LEU A 65 3.47 3.66 -1.48
CA LEU A 65 2.03 3.87 -1.49
C LEU A 65 1.59 4.73 -0.31
N VAL A 66 0.61 5.59 -0.54
CA VAL A 66 -0.09 6.39 0.48
C VAL A 66 -1.60 6.27 0.31
N PRO A 67 -2.40 6.41 1.38
CA PRO A 67 -3.84 6.51 1.25
C PRO A 67 -4.22 7.79 0.48
N VAL A 68 -5.32 7.74 -0.26
CA VAL A 68 -5.94 8.95 -0.79
C VAL A 68 -6.77 9.56 0.35
N VAL A 69 -6.29 10.67 0.89
CA VAL A 69 -7.08 11.53 1.79
C VAL A 69 -7.85 12.52 0.92
N ASN A 70 -9.17 12.37 0.88
CA ASN A 70 -10.03 13.41 0.31
C ASN A 70 -9.90 14.65 1.21
N GLN A 71 -9.27 15.70 0.71
CA GLN A 71 -9.27 17.01 1.35
C GLN A 71 -10.70 17.58 1.25
N GLY A 72 -11.57 17.20 2.20
CA GLY A 72 -12.97 17.59 2.18
C GLY A 72 -13.68 17.64 3.55
N GLU A 73 -12.98 17.39 4.66
CA GLU A 73 -13.60 17.41 6.01
C GLU A 73 -12.76 18.24 7.01
N LEU A 74 -12.32 19.42 6.57
CA LEU A 74 -11.98 20.54 7.45
C LEU A 74 -12.69 21.78 6.90
N GLY A 75 -14.01 21.77 7.03
CA GLY A 75 -14.91 22.91 6.82
C GLY A 75 -15.78 23.07 8.05
#